data_AF-A0A662KKI1-F1
#
_entry.id   AF-A0A662KKI1-F1
#
_cell.length_a   1.000
_cell.length_b   1.000
_cell.length_c   1.000
_cell.angle_alpha   90.00
_cell.angle_beta   90.00
_cell.angle_gamma   90.00
#
_symmetry.space_group_name_H-M   'P 1'
#
loop_
_entity.id
_entity.type
_entity.pdbx_description
1 polymer ?
#
loop_
_entity_poly.entity_id
_entity_poly.type
_entity_poly.pdbx_seq_one_letter_code
_entity_poly.pdbx_strand_id
1 'polypeptide(L)'
;MPSLDELLNQIQKSYSVILLEDKGTTAGGKVKEYDLWYDDNGIVRYKRIHIFDDGKGNYQWYSENPIPRAKTTSFMDEVRNEIDNRISKMENAVYYEIDRVDEQGKRALVTIFIDDGTSLKTKKAFIKKNKDETWDFRLRDLSQS
;
A
#
# COMPACT_ATOMS: atom_id res chain seq x y z
N MET A 1 -23.12 -8.53 -15.55
CA MET A 1 -22.60 -7.16 -15.39
C MET A 1 -23.01 -6.68 -14.01
N PRO A 2 -22.25 -5.76 -13.39
CA PRO A 2 -22.56 -5.37 -12.02
C PRO A 2 -23.85 -4.55 -11.94
N SER A 3 -24.54 -4.66 -10.81
CA SER A 3 -25.62 -3.75 -10.43
C SER A 3 -25.07 -2.40 -9.99
N LEU A 4 -25.95 -1.39 -9.90
CA LEU A 4 -25.57 -0.08 -9.37
C LEU A 4 -25.05 -0.20 -7.94
N ASP A 5 -25.75 -0.95 -7.09
CA ASP A 5 -25.36 -1.17 -5.69
C ASP A 5 -23.99 -1.86 -5.59
N GLU A 6 -23.67 -2.78 -6.50
CA GLU A 6 -22.35 -3.41 -6.52
C GLU A 6 -21.24 -2.41 -6.83
N LEU A 7 -21.45 -1.46 -7.75
CA LEU A 7 -20.48 -0.41 -8.05
C LEU A 7 -20.34 0.60 -6.89
N LEU A 8 -21.45 1.02 -6.29
CA LEU A 8 -21.42 1.93 -5.13
C LEU A 8 -20.74 1.27 -3.91
N ASN A 9 -20.99 -0.03 -3.68
CA ASN A 9 -20.31 -0.81 -2.65
C ASN A 9 -18.79 -0.90 -2.91
N GLN A 10 -18.34 -0.97 -4.16
CA GLN A 10 -16.91 -0.93 -4.46
C GLN A 10 -16.26 0.40 -4.05
N ILE A 11 -16.96 1.53 -4.21
CA ILE A 11 -16.48 2.84 -3.73
C ILE A 11 -16.34 2.82 -2.21
N GLN A 12 -17.38 2.41 -1.50
CA GLN A 12 -17.38 2.36 -0.03
C GLN A 12 -16.29 1.45 0.54
N LYS A 13 -15.93 0.39 -0.17
CA LYS A 13 -14.82 -0.51 0.23
C LYS A 13 -13.43 0.05 -0.10
N SER A 14 -13.31 0.88 -1.12
CA SER A 14 -12.02 1.34 -1.64
C SER A 14 -11.59 2.71 -1.10
N TYR A 15 -12.54 3.47 -0.56
CA TYR A 15 -12.34 4.80 -0.03
C TYR A 15 -12.80 4.87 1.43
N SER A 16 -12.13 5.71 2.23
CA SER A 16 -12.68 6.15 3.51
C SER A 16 -13.77 7.20 3.25
N VAL A 17 -14.95 6.74 2.86
CA VAL A 17 -16.05 7.60 2.40
C VAL A 17 -16.58 8.44 3.56
N ILE A 18 -16.55 9.76 3.37
CA ILE A 18 -17.21 10.73 4.27
C ILE A 18 -18.64 10.97 3.79
N LEU A 19 -18.81 11.20 2.49
CA LEU A 19 -20.10 11.43 1.86
C LEU A 19 -20.08 10.92 0.42
N LEU A 20 -21.16 10.23 0.03
CA LEU A 20 -21.43 9.86 -1.35
C LEU A 20 -22.84 10.30 -1.70
N GLU A 21 -22.96 11.34 -2.52
CA GLU A 21 -24.22 12.02 -2.80
C GLU A 21 -24.65 11.78 -4.26
N ASP A 22 -25.89 11.34 -4.46
CA ASP A 22 -26.50 11.21 -5.79
C ASP A 22 -26.83 12.60 -6.37
N LYS A 23 -26.32 12.91 -7.56
CA LYS A 23 -26.57 14.16 -8.29
C LYS A 23 -27.55 14.01 -9.45
N GLY A 24 -28.15 12.84 -9.60
CA GLY A 24 -29.12 12.53 -10.63
C GLY A 24 -28.46 11.95 -11.87
N THR A 25 -29.04 12.26 -13.04
CA THR A 25 -28.60 11.69 -14.31
C THR A 25 -28.36 12.73 -15.38
N THR A 26 -27.36 12.48 -16.22
CA THR A 26 -26.98 13.29 -17.37
C THR A 26 -26.98 12.43 -18.65
N ALA A 27 -26.59 13.02 -19.79
CA ALA A 27 -26.50 12.34 -21.09
C ALA A 27 -27.79 11.60 -21.50
N GLY A 28 -28.95 12.25 -21.31
CA GLY A 28 -30.25 11.66 -21.64
C GLY A 28 -30.67 10.52 -20.72
N GLY A 29 -30.26 10.56 -19.45
CA GLY A 29 -30.62 9.55 -18.45
C GLY A 29 -29.68 8.34 -18.40
N LYS A 30 -28.62 8.34 -19.22
CA LYS A 30 -27.70 7.20 -19.36
C LYS A 30 -26.51 7.23 -18.43
N VAL A 31 -26.21 8.37 -17.81
CA VAL A 31 -25.08 8.52 -16.90
C VAL A 31 -25.61 8.97 -15.55
N LYS A 32 -25.41 8.16 -14.52
CA LYS A 32 -25.66 8.52 -13.12
C LYS A 32 -24.42 9.21 -12.55
N GLU A 33 -24.63 10.33 -11.87
CA GLU A 33 -23.54 11.14 -11.31
C GLU A 33 -23.58 11.09 -9.78
N TYR A 34 -22.42 10.86 -9.18
CA TYR A 34 -22.26 10.91 -7.73
C TYR A 34 -21.10 11.82 -7.36
N ASP A 35 -21.30 12.66 -6.36
CA ASP A 35 -20.21 13.40 -5.73
C ASP A 35 -19.69 12.60 -4.53
N LEU A 36 -18.40 12.29 -4.54
CA LEU A 36 -17.69 11.55 -3.51
C LEU A 36 -16.76 12.48 -2.75
N TRP A 37 -16.95 12.55 -1.43
CA TRP A 37 -16.00 13.10 -0.48
C TRP A 37 -15.42 11.98 0.38
N TYR A 38 -14.10 11.95 0.51
CA TYR A 38 -13.38 10.89 1.21
C TYR A 38 -12.18 11.42 1.97
N ASP A 39 -11.81 10.74 3.06
CA ASP A 39 -10.56 10.99 3.75
C ASP A 39 -9.40 10.28 3.02
N ASP A 40 -8.35 11.03 2.75
CA ASP A 40 -7.07 10.53 2.26
C ASP A 40 -5.97 11.01 3.20
N ASN A 41 -5.70 10.19 4.22
CA ASN A 41 -4.67 10.43 5.23
C ASN A 41 -4.88 11.77 5.98
N GLY A 42 -6.11 12.04 6.42
CA GLY A 42 -6.47 13.25 7.17
C GLY A 42 -6.76 14.47 6.29
N ILE A 43 -6.71 14.33 4.96
CA ILE A 43 -7.11 15.37 4.02
C ILE A 43 -8.42 14.96 3.36
N VAL A 44 -9.45 15.80 3.48
CA VAL A 44 -10.72 15.61 2.77
C VAL A 44 -10.51 15.90 1.29
N ARG A 45 -10.78 14.90 0.45
CA ARG A 45 -10.70 14.97 -1.01
C ARG A 45 -12.09 14.90 -1.62
N TYR A 46 -12.22 15.48 -2.81
CA TYR A 46 -13.43 15.48 -3.62
C TYR A 46 -13.18 14.79 -4.97
N LYS A 47 -14.15 14.00 -5.44
CA LYS A 47 -14.15 13.38 -6.77
C LYS A 47 -15.58 13.22 -7.29
N ARG A 48 -15.82 13.55 -8.55
CA ARG A 48 -17.08 13.19 -9.24
C ARG A 48 -16.96 11.81 -9.88
N ILE A 49 -17.97 10.98 -9.67
CA ILE A 49 -18.09 9.62 -10.15
C ILE A 49 -19.20 9.55 -11.20
N HIS A 50 -18.94 8.85 -12.29
CA HIS A 50 -19.88 8.67 -13.38
C HIS A 50 -20.11 7.17 -13.61
N ILE A 51 -21.36 6.75 -13.63
CA ILE A 51 -21.77 5.36 -13.86
C ILE A 51 -22.70 5.34 -15.06
N PHE A 52 -22.34 4.59 -16.09
CA PHE A 52 -23.17 4.38 -17.27
C PHE A 52 -24.23 3.31 -16.99
N ASP A 53 -25.48 3.61 -17.34
CA ASP A 53 -26.63 2.72 -17.34
C ASP A 53 -26.94 2.33 -18.79
N ASP A 54 -26.92 1.03 -19.09
CA ASP A 54 -27.22 0.51 -20.44
C ASP A 54 -28.72 0.48 -20.76
N GLY A 55 -29.59 0.84 -19.81
CA GLY A 55 -31.04 0.81 -19.92
C GLY A 55 -31.65 -0.58 -19.76
N LYS A 56 -30.84 -1.62 -19.53
CA LYS A 56 -31.26 -3.01 -19.29
C LYS A 56 -31.00 -3.44 -17.84
N GLY A 57 -30.68 -2.48 -16.97
CA GLY A 57 -30.34 -2.72 -15.57
C GLY A 57 -28.89 -3.13 -15.34
N ASN A 58 -28.00 -2.98 -16.34
CA ASN A 58 -26.57 -3.19 -16.16
C ASN A 58 -25.85 -1.85 -16.04
N TYR A 59 -24.86 -1.82 -15.14
CA TYR A 59 -24.09 -0.62 -14.86
C TYR A 59 -22.61 -0.86 -15.14
N GLN A 60 -21.90 0.19 -15.52
CA GLN A 60 -20.44 0.17 -15.69
C GLN A 60 -19.84 1.54 -15.40
N TRP A 61 -18.56 1.58 -15.05
CA TRP A 61 -17.84 2.85 -14.91
C TRP A 61 -17.83 3.59 -16.23
N TYR A 62 -18.25 4.86 -16.20
CA TYR A 62 -18.16 5.72 -17.38
C TYR A 62 -16.75 6.29 -17.45
N SER A 63 -16.02 5.98 -18.52
CA SER A 63 -14.58 6.26 -18.68
C SER A 63 -13.70 5.39 -17.76
N GLU A 64 -12.83 5.99 -16.95
CA GLU A 64 -11.88 5.27 -16.09
C GLU A 64 -12.54 4.75 -14.80
N ASN A 65 -12.15 3.54 -14.38
CA ASN A 65 -12.54 3.00 -13.08
C ASN A 65 -12.06 3.94 -11.97
N PRO A 66 -12.97 4.55 -11.19
CA PRO A 66 -12.59 5.51 -10.18
C PRO A 66 -11.89 4.86 -8.98
N ILE A 67 -11.89 3.53 -8.83
CA ILE A 67 -11.26 2.83 -7.72
C ILE A 67 -9.73 2.97 -7.81
N PRO A 68 -9.05 3.45 -6.76
CA PRO A 68 -7.60 3.51 -6.74
C PRO A 68 -7.08 2.08 -6.90
N ARG A 69 -6.07 1.89 -7.77
CA ARG A 69 -5.37 0.61 -7.80
C ARG A 69 -4.84 0.34 -6.41
N ALA A 70 -5.11 -0.86 -5.87
CA ALA A 70 -4.53 -1.26 -4.60
C ALA A 70 -3.03 -0.99 -4.66
N LYS A 71 -2.50 -0.20 -3.71
CA LYS A 71 -1.06 -0.07 -3.55
C LYS A 71 -0.56 -1.48 -3.26
N THR A 72 0.02 -2.12 -4.25
CA THR A 72 0.79 -3.34 -4.05
C THR A 72 2.05 -2.87 -3.35
N THR A 73 2.06 -2.99 -2.01
CA THR A 73 3.29 -2.78 -1.24
C THR A 73 4.33 -3.73 -1.81
N SER A 74 5.42 -3.18 -2.34
CA SER A 74 6.51 -4.01 -2.86
C SER A 74 7.14 -4.76 -1.69
N PHE A 75 7.76 -5.92 -1.93
CA PHE A 75 8.47 -6.59 -0.83
C PHE A 75 9.61 -5.72 -0.31
N MET A 76 10.23 -4.91 -1.19
CA MET A 76 11.19 -3.90 -0.77
C MET A 76 10.62 -2.93 0.27
N ASP A 77 9.39 -2.44 0.12
CA ASP A 77 8.76 -1.56 1.10
C ASP A 77 8.43 -2.29 2.41
N GLU A 78 7.99 -3.55 2.31
CA GLU A 78 7.81 -4.41 3.49
C GLU A 78 9.13 -4.62 4.26
N VAL A 79 10.23 -4.86 3.53
CA VAL A 79 11.58 -5.02 4.10
C VAL A 79 12.04 -3.74 4.80
N ARG A 80 11.85 -2.56 4.18
CA ARG A 80 12.18 -1.27 4.82
C ARG A 80 11.45 -1.10 6.15
N ASN A 81 10.13 -1.31 6.14
CA ASN A 81 9.31 -1.20 7.35
C ASN A 81 9.78 -2.18 8.44
N GLU A 82 10.11 -3.43 8.09
CA GLU A 82 10.62 -4.40 9.06
C GLU A 82 11.98 -3.98 9.61
N ILE A 83 12.89 -3.47 8.78
CA ILE A 83 14.19 -2.97 9.23
C ILE A 83 14.02 -1.77 10.18
N ASP A 84 13.19 -0.80 9.81
CA ASP A 84 12.93 0.40 10.62
C ASP A 84 12.33 0.01 11.99
N ASN A 85 11.40 -0.95 12.01
CA ASN A 85 10.82 -1.51 13.23
C ASN A 85 11.83 -2.25 14.13
N ARG A 86 12.91 -2.79 13.56
CA ARG A 86 13.99 -3.48 14.29
C ARG A 86 15.05 -2.51 14.78
N ILE A 87 15.50 -1.60 13.90
CA ILE A 87 16.53 -0.59 14.19
C ILE A 87 16.04 0.40 15.25
N SER A 88 14.78 0.82 15.22
CA SER A 88 14.19 1.66 16.28
C SER A 88 14.23 1.05 17.68
N LYS A 89 14.45 -0.28 17.78
CA LYS A 89 14.59 -1.01 19.06
C LYS A 89 16.05 -1.31 19.40
N MET A 90 16.99 -0.97 18.53
CA MET A 90 18.43 -1.12 18.75
C MET A 90 19.01 0.24 19.15
N GLU A 91 19.54 0.35 20.36
CA GLU A 91 20.04 1.64 20.88
C GLU A 91 21.20 2.23 20.06
N ASN A 92 21.94 1.39 19.35
CA ASN A 92 23.19 1.73 18.68
C ASN A 92 23.13 1.61 17.14
N ALA A 93 21.98 1.25 16.56
CA ALA A 93 21.86 1.17 15.11
C ALA A 93 21.57 2.56 14.53
N VAL A 94 22.44 3.04 13.65
CA VAL A 94 22.39 4.42 13.13
C VAL A 94 21.79 4.47 11.73
N TYR A 95 22.13 3.48 10.89
CA TYR A 95 21.78 3.47 9.48
C TYR A 95 21.77 2.05 8.91
N TYR A 96 21.14 1.86 7.75
CA TYR A 96 21.20 0.60 7.00
C TYR A 96 21.21 0.82 5.49
N GLU A 97 21.79 -0.15 4.80
CA GLU A 97 21.77 -0.27 3.34
C GLU A 97 21.17 -1.62 2.96
N ILE A 98 20.22 -1.63 2.03
CA ILE A 98 19.69 -2.86 1.47
C ILE A 98 20.61 -3.30 0.33
N ASP A 99 21.42 -4.33 0.56
CA ASP A 99 22.37 -4.84 -0.43
C ASP A 99 21.64 -5.52 -1.60
N ARG A 100 20.62 -6.32 -1.27
CA ARG A 100 19.89 -7.14 -2.25
C ARG A 100 18.50 -7.47 -1.76
N VAL A 101 17.53 -7.44 -2.69
CA VAL A 101 16.18 -7.95 -2.49
C VAL A 101 15.87 -9.01 -3.54
N ASP A 102 15.25 -10.10 -3.11
CA ASP A 102 14.65 -11.13 -3.95
C ASP A 102 13.14 -11.13 -3.70
N GLU A 103 12.40 -10.42 -4.56
CA GLU A 103 10.95 -10.23 -4.50
C GLU A 103 10.17 -11.55 -4.57
N GLN A 104 10.64 -12.51 -5.38
CA GLN A 104 9.98 -13.81 -5.55
C GLN A 104 10.25 -14.73 -4.37
N GLY A 105 11.52 -14.80 -3.94
CA GLY A 105 11.94 -15.59 -2.79
C GLY A 105 11.59 -14.97 -1.44
N LYS A 106 11.04 -13.76 -1.42
CA LYS A 106 10.68 -12.96 -0.24
C LYS A 106 11.81 -12.92 0.79
N ARG A 107 13.00 -12.54 0.32
CA ARG A 107 14.22 -12.43 1.15
C ARG A 107 15.09 -11.24 0.76
N ALA A 108 15.86 -10.73 1.70
CA ALA A 108 16.77 -9.61 1.51
C ALA A 108 18.07 -9.78 2.31
N LEU A 109 19.13 -9.16 1.82
CA LEU A 109 20.39 -8.96 2.52
C LEU A 109 20.57 -7.47 2.76
N VAL A 110 20.99 -7.13 3.97
CA VAL A 110 21.05 -5.75 4.47
C VAL A 110 22.35 -5.57 5.24
N THR A 111 23.00 -4.43 5.08
CA THR A 111 24.08 -3.97 5.94
C THR A 111 23.51 -3.01 6.98
N ILE A 112 23.77 -3.25 8.26
CA ILE A 112 23.37 -2.37 9.36
C ILE A 112 24.64 -1.76 9.96
N PHE A 113 24.63 -0.45 10.12
CA PHE A 113 25.71 0.34 10.70
C PHE A 113 25.40 0.62 12.16
N ILE A 114 26.30 0.20 13.04
CA ILE A 114 26.16 0.25 14.48
C ILE A 114 27.27 1.11 15.06
N ASP A 115 26.91 2.13 15.83
CA ASP A 115 27.85 2.97 16.56
C ASP A 115 27.97 2.48 18.01
N ASP A 116 29.13 1.92 18.36
CA ASP A 116 29.39 1.43 19.71
C ASP A 116 29.96 2.50 20.66
N GLY A 117 29.93 3.77 20.25
CA GLY A 117 30.48 4.90 20.99
C GLY A 117 31.97 5.11 20.76
N THR A 118 32.65 4.20 20.05
CA THR A 118 34.08 4.33 19.68
C THR A 118 34.30 4.28 18.18
N SER A 119 33.52 3.48 17.46
CA SER A 119 33.68 3.28 16.02
C SER A 119 32.36 2.84 15.37
N LEU A 120 32.23 3.14 14.08
CA LEU A 120 31.13 2.62 13.27
C LEU A 120 31.47 1.20 12.80
N LYS A 121 30.70 0.22 13.27
CA LYS A 121 30.80 -1.19 12.88
C LYS A 121 29.69 -1.57 11.92
N THR A 122 29.97 -2.51 11.03
CA THR A 122 28.97 -3.05 10.09
C THR A 122 28.59 -4.47 10.47
N LYS A 123 27.30 -4.77 10.42
CA LYS A 123 26.75 -6.13 10.54
C LYS A 123 25.92 -6.45 9.30
N LYS A 124 25.89 -7.72 8.91
CA LYS A 124 25.00 -8.20 7.86
C LYS A 124 23.73 -8.77 8.47
N ALA A 125 22.58 -8.32 8.01
CA ALA A 125 21.29 -8.90 8.31
C ALA A 125 20.75 -9.68 7.11
N PHE A 126 20.29 -10.90 7.38
CA PHE A 126 19.44 -11.65 6.47
C PHE A 126 18.00 -11.53 6.92
N ILE A 127 17.12 -11.16 6.00
CA ILE A 127 15.70 -10.96 6.26
C ILE A 127 14.91 -11.85 5.32
N LYS A 128 13.91 -12.57 5.84
CA LYS A 128 13.03 -13.41 5.05
C LYS A 128 11.61 -13.38 5.60
N LYS A 129 10.64 -13.28 4.71
CA LYS A 129 9.23 -13.50 5.05
C LYS A 129 8.88 -14.97 4.80
N ASN A 130 8.39 -15.64 5.83
CA ASN A 130 7.97 -17.03 5.77
C ASN A 130 6.55 -17.14 5.18
N LYS A 131 6.15 -18.37 4.84
CA LYS A 131 4.82 -18.64 4.23
C LYS A 131 3.66 -18.37 5.19
N ASP A 132 3.92 -18.34 6.48
CA ASP A 132 2.97 -18.00 7.54
C ASP A 132 2.95 -16.49 7.83
N GLU A 133 3.50 -15.68 6.93
CA GLU A 133 3.65 -14.22 7.03
C GLU A 133 4.55 -13.73 8.19
N THR A 134 5.26 -14.63 8.87
CA THR A 134 6.23 -14.26 9.91
C THR A 134 7.57 -13.83 9.32
N TRP A 135 8.32 -13.00 10.06
CA TRP A 135 9.64 -12.51 9.67
C TRP A 135 10.76 -13.27 10.38
N ASP A 136 11.68 -13.83 9.60
CA ASP A 136 12.98 -14.35 10.06
C ASP A 136 14.05 -13.28 9.83
N PHE A 137 14.58 -12.74 10.93
CA PHE A 137 15.61 -11.71 10.91
C PHE A 137 16.85 -12.21 11.63
N ARG A 138 17.98 -12.29 10.93
CA ARG A 138 19.24 -12.80 11.49
C ARG A 138 20.36 -11.81 11.26
N LEU A 139 20.87 -11.25 12.36
CA LEU A 139 22.01 -10.35 12.36
C LEU A 139 23.30 -11.15 12.58
N ARG A 140 24.33 -10.90 11.77
CA ARG A 140 25.64 -11.52 11.87
C ARG A 140 26.74 -10.48 11.81
N ASP A 141 27.77 -10.69 12.62
CA ASP A 141 29.00 -9.92 12.53
C ASP A 141 29.73 -10.28 11.23
N LEU A 142 30.25 -9.25 10.56
CA LEU A 142 31.26 -9.45 9.53
C LEU A 142 32.58 -9.71 10.25
N SER A 143 32.86 -10.98 10.57
CA SER A 143 34.19 -11.39 11.00
C SER A 143 35.18 -11.04 9.89
N GLN A 144 36.17 -10.21 10.20
CA GLN A 144 37.26 -9.85 9.29
C GLN A 144 37.95 -11.13 8.81
N SER A 145 37.87 -11.39 7.50
CA SER A 145 38.68 -12.38 6.79
C SER A 145 39.99 -11.76 6.33
#